data_AF-A0A7J9NZ73-F1
#
_entry.id   AF-A0A7J9NZ73-F1
#
_cell.length_a   1.000
_cell.length_b   1.000
_cell.length_c   1.000
_cell.angle_alpha   90.00
_cell.angle_beta   90.00
_cell.angle_gamma   90.00
#
_symmetry.space_group_name_H-M   'P 1'
#
loop_
_entity.id
_entity.type
_entity.pdbx_description
1 polymer ?
#
loop_
_entity_poly.entity_id
_entity_poly.type
_entity_poly.pdbx_seq_one_letter_code
_entity_poly.pdbx_strand_id
1 'polypeptide(L)'
;MSSLVLELQEKAKDPEVSISKLLWDAKRVAIKAKDPEFEKWINNELNGYNSSIIPPYRKVNCKLVYKNISSDTWAKYLFGDPNLDSKLSSLDILTPIEELTNDHTNDPAHFEIPPYLESSLYKLHKKYEFSFEVDSDQIKRIINAVRRNIYDFTLKLERKGILTEDDKTSLSNPLPDSLPLRIINISKRIFADTDNGLSGSRIGEFFDEIIEELGDYKPTEEFYTGSFSSKKELFAHKLKHLPLKGQILALYLLCNNSEFKMNPKTHDLKAELDTEVQKLGLENEFKKYILKSTSKASKTTIFRESDFLINDKLVFIICPFCDPFDEICNDHIKPLVTSSFEDMVCVRADDIFYHRAFMDKVWKCINEARIIIADLTGRRANVFYELGIANALGKDVILLTQNMDDVPSDIHHIECIEYDLTPEGIEYLEHALKETMTTVLGKKY
;
A
#
# COMPACT_ATOMS: atom_id res chain seq x y z
N MET A 1 -2.09 11.37 30.05
CA MET A 1 -3.20 11.00 29.13
C MET A 1 -4.26 12.10 29.11
N SER A 2 -4.79 12.51 30.26
CA SER A 2 -5.75 13.63 30.40
C SER A 2 -5.38 14.90 29.60
N SER A 3 -4.17 15.44 29.78
CA SER A 3 -3.71 16.63 29.03
C SER A 3 -3.68 16.46 27.50
N LEU A 4 -3.39 15.25 26.98
CA LEU A 4 -3.36 14.99 25.53
C LEU A 4 -4.77 14.88 24.95
N VAL A 5 -5.72 14.34 25.71
CA VAL A 5 -7.13 14.23 25.29
C VAL A 5 -7.76 15.62 25.26
N LEU A 6 -7.52 16.46 26.28
CA LEU A 6 -7.98 17.85 26.32
C LEU A 6 -7.35 18.69 25.21
N GLU A 7 -6.04 18.53 24.95
CA GLU A 7 -5.36 19.22 23.86
C GLU A 7 -5.93 18.82 22.49
N LEU A 8 -6.16 17.52 22.27
CA LEU A 8 -6.78 17.02 21.03
C LEU A 8 -8.23 17.53 20.89
N GLN A 9 -8.96 17.63 21.99
CA GLN A 9 -10.34 18.11 22.01
C GLN A 9 -10.44 19.59 21.63
N GLU A 10 -9.52 20.43 22.11
CA GLU A 10 -9.45 21.84 21.71
C GLU A 10 -9.00 21.99 20.25
N LYS A 11 -7.99 21.22 19.83
CA LYS A 11 -7.56 21.18 18.42
C LYS A 11 -8.67 20.72 17.46
N ALA A 12 -9.55 19.83 17.90
CA ALA A 12 -10.66 19.35 17.07
C ALA A 12 -11.75 20.43 16.85
N LYS A 13 -11.90 21.37 17.81
CA LYS A 13 -12.81 22.52 17.69
C LYS A 13 -12.23 23.64 16.83
N ASP A 14 -10.91 23.74 16.76
CA ASP A 14 -10.22 24.78 16.01
C ASP A 14 -10.22 24.47 14.49
N PRO A 15 -10.93 25.26 13.66
CA PRO A 15 -10.98 25.05 12.22
C PRO A 15 -9.63 25.32 11.53
N GLU A 16 -8.73 26.11 12.13
CA GLU A 16 -7.44 26.50 11.54
C GLU A 16 -6.39 25.37 11.62
N VAL A 17 -6.59 24.41 12.52
CA VAL A 17 -5.66 23.26 12.64
C VAL A 17 -5.82 22.35 11.43
N SER A 18 -4.75 22.11 10.68
CA SER A 18 -4.74 21.14 9.57
C SER A 18 -5.36 19.79 9.98
N ILE A 19 -6.24 19.27 9.11
CA ILE A 19 -6.97 18.02 9.37
C ILE A 19 -6.01 16.81 9.48
N SER A 20 -4.94 16.79 8.69
CA SER A 20 -3.91 15.74 8.78
C SER A 20 -3.18 15.77 10.10
N LYS A 21 -2.81 16.97 10.59
CA LYS A 21 -2.18 17.10 11.91
C LYS A 21 -3.12 16.63 13.01
N LEU A 22 -4.40 16.97 12.93
CA LEU A 22 -5.42 16.52 13.87
C LEU A 22 -5.57 14.99 13.88
N LEU A 23 -5.54 14.35 12.71
CA LEU A 23 -5.60 12.89 12.58
C LEU A 23 -4.36 12.19 13.15
N TRP A 24 -3.15 12.74 12.96
CA TRP A 24 -1.92 12.20 13.56
C TRP A 24 -1.94 12.31 15.09
N ASP A 25 -2.38 13.45 15.62
CA ASP A 25 -2.56 13.63 17.06
C ASP A 25 -3.63 12.66 17.62
N ALA A 26 -4.73 12.48 16.88
CA ALA A 26 -5.76 11.50 17.22
C ALA A 26 -5.24 10.05 17.20
N LYS A 27 -4.37 9.69 16.24
CA LYS A 27 -3.77 8.35 16.14
C LYS A 27 -2.92 8.04 17.36
N ARG A 28 -2.12 9.01 17.82
CA ARG A 28 -1.32 8.90 19.04
C ARG A 28 -2.20 8.62 20.26
N VAL A 29 -3.35 9.30 20.37
CA VAL A 29 -4.30 9.08 21.47
C VAL A 29 -4.99 7.71 21.33
N ALA A 30 -5.39 7.32 20.12
CA ALA A 30 -6.04 6.03 19.83
C ALA A 30 -5.17 4.83 20.21
N ILE A 31 -3.87 4.86 19.86
CA ILE A 31 -2.90 3.82 20.23
C ILE A 31 -2.78 3.71 21.74
N LYS A 32 -2.68 4.84 22.46
CA LYS A 32 -2.60 4.84 23.92
C LYS A 32 -3.90 4.38 24.59
N ALA A 33 -5.04 4.66 23.96
CA ALA A 33 -6.35 4.20 24.40
C ALA A 33 -6.66 2.74 24.03
N LYS A 34 -5.78 2.09 23.24
CA LYS A 34 -5.96 0.72 22.73
C LYS A 34 -7.30 0.54 21.99
N ASP A 35 -7.67 1.49 21.13
CA ASP A 35 -8.89 1.44 20.31
C ASP A 35 -8.52 1.12 18.84
N PRO A 36 -8.42 -0.17 18.45
CA PRO A 36 -7.96 -0.58 17.11
C PRO A 36 -8.98 -0.26 16.01
N GLU A 37 -10.27 -0.15 16.34
CA GLU A 37 -11.29 0.25 15.38
C GLU A 37 -11.12 1.72 14.99
N PHE A 38 -10.88 2.58 15.98
CA PHE A 38 -10.63 4.00 15.72
C PHE A 38 -9.29 4.22 15.00
N GLU A 39 -8.25 3.43 15.33
CA GLU A 39 -6.98 3.46 14.59
C GLU A 39 -7.17 3.08 13.11
N LYS A 40 -7.94 2.02 12.82
CA LYS A 40 -8.26 1.62 11.45
C LYS A 40 -9.00 2.74 10.71
N TRP A 41 -9.97 3.38 11.37
CA TRP A 41 -10.69 4.53 10.80
C TRP A 41 -9.73 5.69 10.46
N ILE A 42 -8.83 6.08 11.37
CA ILE A 42 -7.85 7.15 11.12
C ILE A 42 -6.94 6.80 9.93
N ASN A 43 -6.48 5.55 9.85
CA ASN A 43 -5.63 5.12 8.73
C ASN A 43 -6.37 5.21 7.39
N ASN A 44 -7.67 4.92 7.35
CA ASN A 44 -8.46 5.09 6.12
C ASN A 44 -8.67 6.58 5.77
N GLU A 45 -8.88 7.46 6.74
CA GLU A 45 -8.99 8.90 6.47
C GLU A 45 -7.68 9.48 5.91
N LEU A 46 -6.53 9.05 6.44
CA LEU A 46 -5.19 9.49 5.99
C LEU A 46 -4.77 8.92 4.63
N ASN A 47 -5.10 7.67 4.33
CA ASN A 47 -4.60 6.96 3.14
C ASN A 47 -5.65 6.77 2.04
N GLY A 48 -6.91 7.14 2.29
CA GLY A 48 -8.04 6.83 1.42
C GLY A 48 -8.67 5.47 1.71
N TYR A 49 -9.82 5.24 1.09
CA TYR A 49 -10.65 4.05 1.29
C TYR A 49 -10.51 3.07 0.12
N ASN A 50 -10.19 1.81 0.43
CA ASN A 50 -10.02 0.72 -0.57
C ASN A 50 -11.23 -0.22 -0.66
N SER A 51 -12.31 0.02 0.09
CA SER A 51 -13.44 -0.90 0.24
C SER A 51 -14.79 -0.21 0.03
N SER A 52 -15.82 -0.98 -0.32
CA SER A 52 -17.22 -0.52 -0.46
C SER A 52 -17.85 -0.06 0.86
N ILE A 53 -17.21 -0.34 2.01
CA ILE A 53 -17.65 0.13 3.33
C ILE A 53 -16.94 1.43 3.64
N ILE A 54 -17.63 2.53 3.35
CA ILE A 54 -17.18 3.89 3.68
C ILE A 54 -18.12 4.55 4.68
N PRO A 55 -17.63 5.51 5.48
CA PRO A 55 -18.50 6.26 6.36
C PRO A 55 -19.59 6.99 5.56
N PRO A 56 -20.83 7.09 6.09
CA PRO A 56 -21.94 7.71 5.37
C PRO A 56 -21.66 9.15 4.92
N TYR A 57 -20.86 9.91 5.70
CA TYR A 57 -20.51 11.28 5.35
C TYR A 57 -19.56 11.40 4.15
N ARG A 58 -18.91 10.31 3.72
CA ARG A 58 -18.09 10.25 2.49
C ARG A 58 -18.93 10.08 1.22
N LYS A 59 -20.25 9.90 1.34
CA LYS A 59 -21.19 9.87 0.22
C LYS A 59 -21.73 11.26 -0.03
N VAL A 60 -21.55 11.78 -1.23
CA VAL A 60 -21.97 13.13 -1.60
C VAL A 60 -22.87 13.08 -2.83
N ASN A 61 -23.74 14.09 -2.95
CA ASN A 61 -24.50 14.28 -4.18
C ASN A 61 -23.60 14.91 -5.25
N CYS A 62 -23.68 14.43 -6.48
CA CYS A 62 -22.93 14.97 -7.61
C CYS A 62 -23.84 15.21 -8.81
N LYS A 63 -23.33 15.99 -9.78
CA LYS A 63 -23.92 16.11 -11.11
C LYS A 63 -22.89 15.72 -12.13
N LEU A 64 -23.27 14.89 -13.11
CA LEU A 64 -22.43 14.70 -14.28
C LEU A 64 -22.47 15.97 -15.13
N VAL A 65 -21.30 16.53 -15.42
CA VAL A 65 -21.13 17.72 -16.25
C VAL A 65 -20.16 17.44 -17.37
N TYR A 66 -20.27 18.24 -18.43
CA TYR A 66 -19.38 18.20 -19.57
C TYR A 66 -19.02 19.61 -20.03
N LYS A 67 -17.81 19.82 -20.55
CA LYS A 67 -17.42 21.05 -21.22
C LYS A 67 -16.81 20.74 -22.58
N ASN A 68 -17.03 21.60 -23.57
CA ASN A 68 -16.34 21.47 -24.85
C ASN A 68 -14.87 21.84 -24.65
N ILE A 69 -13.94 21.11 -25.25
CA ILE A 69 -12.49 21.41 -25.16
C ILE A 69 -12.17 22.85 -25.59
N SER A 70 -13.01 23.46 -26.44
CA SER A 70 -12.87 24.85 -26.90
C SER A 70 -13.61 25.90 -26.03
N SER A 71 -14.35 25.50 -25.01
CA SER A 71 -15.11 26.40 -24.12
C SER A 71 -14.87 26.08 -22.65
N ASP A 72 -14.66 27.09 -21.81
CA ASP A 72 -14.43 26.86 -20.38
C ASP A 72 -15.72 26.74 -19.54
N THR A 73 -16.87 26.63 -20.20
CA THR A 73 -18.18 26.55 -19.55
C THR A 73 -18.64 25.11 -19.42
N TRP A 74 -18.87 24.67 -18.18
CA TRP A 74 -19.48 23.38 -17.86
C TRP A 74 -21.00 23.43 -18.07
N ALA A 75 -21.54 22.36 -18.65
CA ALA A 75 -22.97 22.13 -18.82
C ALA A 75 -23.36 20.79 -18.17
N LYS A 76 -24.57 20.70 -17.65
CA LYS A 76 -25.08 19.47 -17.05
C LYS A 76 -25.35 18.42 -18.15
N TYR A 77 -24.85 17.21 -17.95
CA TYR A 77 -25.20 16.06 -18.77
C TYR A 77 -26.36 15.28 -18.14
N LEU A 78 -27.30 14.83 -18.97
CA LEU A 78 -28.41 13.96 -18.58
C LEU A 78 -28.50 12.82 -19.59
N PHE A 79 -28.55 11.57 -19.12
CA PHE A 79 -28.71 10.41 -20.01
C PHE A 79 -30.16 10.26 -20.48
N GLY A 80 -31.12 10.87 -19.78
CA GLY A 80 -32.54 10.77 -20.10
C GLY A 80 -33.19 9.47 -19.61
N ASP A 81 -32.41 8.57 -18.99
CA ASP A 81 -32.90 7.43 -18.22
C ASP A 81 -32.92 7.79 -16.73
N PRO A 82 -34.10 7.90 -16.10
CA PRO A 82 -34.22 8.23 -14.68
C PRO A 82 -33.45 7.30 -13.74
N ASN A 83 -33.29 6.02 -14.10
CA ASN A 83 -32.59 5.05 -13.26
C ASN A 83 -31.07 5.31 -13.28
N LEU A 84 -30.49 5.50 -14.47
CA LEU A 84 -29.07 5.85 -14.62
C LEU A 84 -28.76 7.23 -14.03
N ASP A 85 -29.59 8.24 -14.32
CA ASP A 85 -29.42 9.59 -13.77
C ASP A 85 -29.49 9.58 -12.23
N SER A 86 -30.33 8.73 -11.64
CA SER A 86 -30.38 8.57 -10.17
C SER A 86 -29.12 7.91 -9.61
N LYS A 87 -28.58 6.87 -10.25
CA LYS A 87 -27.36 6.19 -9.81
C LYS A 87 -26.12 7.08 -9.89
N LEU A 88 -26.07 7.93 -10.92
CA LEU A 88 -24.97 8.87 -11.16
C LEU A 88 -25.13 10.21 -10.43
N SER A 89 -26.14 10.33 -9.56
CA SER A 89 -26.35 11.51 -8.71
C SER A 89 -25.66 11.44 -7.36
N SER A 90 -24.99 10.31 -7.06
CA SER A 90 -24.25 10.09 -5.82
C SER A 90 -22.82 9.62 -6.15
N LEU A 91 -21.85 10.16 -5.42
CA LEU A 91 -20.43 9.80 -5.53
C LEU A 91 -19.87 9.40 -4.16
N ASP A 92 -19.17 8.28 -4.14
CA ASP A 92 -18.43 7.79 -2.98
C ASP A 92 -17.01 8.37 -3.00
N ILE A 93 -16.67 9.27 -2.07
CA ILE A 93 -15.37 9.94 -2.03
C ILE A 93 -14.34 9.11 -1.24
N LEU A 94 -13.45 8.46 -1.99
CA LEU A 94 -12.45 7.52 -1.46
C LEU A 94 -11.05 8.12 -1.29
N THR A 95 -10.84 9.33 -1.79
CA THR A 95 -9.56 10.03 -1.71
C THR A 95 -9.13 10.25 -0.25
N PRO A 96 -7.81 10.25 0.03
CA PRO A 96 -7.26 10.80 1.28
C PRO A 96 -7.88 12.15 1.62
N ILE A 97 -8.10 12.40 2.91
CA ILE A 97 -8.71 13.66 3.37
C ILE A 97 -7.86 14.89 2.99
N GLU A 98 -6.54 14.72 2.87
CA GLU A 98 -5.60 15.79 2.52
C GLU A 98 -5.71 16.22 1.04
N GLU A 99 -6.02 15.29 0.13
CA GLU A 99 -6.33 15.62 -1.28
C GLU A 99 -7.60 16.48 -1.35
N LEU A 100 -8.59 16.19 -0.50
CA LEU A 100 -9.83 16.94 -0.45
C LEU A 100 -9.66 18.39 0.01
N THR A 101 -8.64 18.66 0.83
CA THR A 101 -8.35 20.01 1.33
C THR A 101 -7.54 20.86 0.34
N ASN A 102 -6.71 20.23 -0.50
CA ASN A 102 -5.76 20.94 -1.36
C ASN A 102 -6.28 21.12 -2.80
N ASP A 103 -6.94 20.11 -3.40
CA ASP A 103 -7.23 20.09 -4.84
C ASP A 103 -8.62 20.62 -5.23
N HIS A 104 -9.51 20.88 -4.27
CA HIS A 104 -10.91 21.28 -4.54
C HIS A 104 -11.27 22.68 -4.02
N THR A 105 -10.36 23.63 -4.19
CA THR A 105 -10.58 25.06 -3.87
C THR A 105 -11.52 25.77 -4.85
N ASN A 106 -11.78 25.17 -6.02
CA ASN A 106 -12.76 25.66 -6.98
C ASN A 106 -14.17 25.31 -6.54
N ASP A 107 -15.09 26.29 -6.63
CA ASP A 107 -16.51 26.10 -6.38
C ASP A 107 -17.26 26.24 -7.71
N PRO A 108 -17.84 25.15 -8.25
CA PRO A 108 -17.92 23.79 -7.68
C PRO A 108 -16.66 22.93 -7.89
N ALA A 109 -16.51 21.89 -7.08
CA ALA A 109 -15.40 20.95 -7.16
C ALA A 109 -15.65 19.91 -8.25
N HIS A 110 -14.60 19.61 -9.02
CA HIS A 110 -14.65 18.66 -10.12
C HIS A 110 -13.87 17.39 -9.77
N PHE A 111 -14.53 16.25 -9.89
CA PHE A 111 -13.96 14.93 -9.73
C PHE A 111 -13.89 14.21 -11.07
N GLU A 112 -12.82 13.46 -11.29
CA GLU A 112 -12.69 12.62 -12.46
C GLU A 112 -13.80 11.56 -12.49
N ILE A 113 -14.33 11.31 -13.68
CA ILE A 113 -15.27 10.23 -13.89
C ILE A 113 -14.52 8.89 -13.90
N PRO A 114 -15.10 7.83 -13.33
CA PRO A 114 -14.57 6.48 -13.45
C PRO A 114 -14.35 6.06 -14.92
N PRO A 115 -13.28 5.31 -15.22
CA PRO A 115 -12.94 4.91 -16.59
C PRO A 115 -14.06 4.17 -17.35
N TYR A 116 -14.91 3.42 -16.65
CA TYR A 116 -16.04 2.71 -17.26
C TYR A 116 -17.16 3.66 -17.78
N LEU A 117 -17.32 4.82 -17.14
CA LEU A 117 -18.22 5.87 -17.64
C LEU A 117 -17.54 6.64 -18.77
N GLU A 118 -16.23 6.85 -18.65
CA GLU A 118 -15.44 7.54 -19.66
C GLU A 118 -15.51 6.80 -21.01
N SER A 119 -15.33 5.48 -21.04
CA SER A 119 -15.43 4.69 -22.27
C SER A 119 -16.82 4.78 -22.94
N SER A 120 -17.88 4.77 -22.13
CA SER A 120 -19.27 4.90 -22.59
C SER A 120 -19.56 6.29 -23.14
N LEU A 121 -19.02 7.34 -22.51
CA LEU A 121 -19.19 8.74 -22.91
C LEU A 121 -18.26 9.15 -24.07
N TYR A 122 -17.10 8.49 -24.20
CA TYR A 122 -16.11 8.72 -25.24
C TYR A 122 -16.65 8.42 -26.63
N LYS A 123 -17.49 7.38 -26.77
CA LYS A 123 -18.17 7.04 -28.03
C LYS A 123 -19.08 8.18 -28.53
N LEU A 124 -19.66 8.96 -27.62
CA LEU A 124 -20.56 10.07 -27.98
C LEU A 124 -19.82 11.35 -28.33
N HIS A 125 -18.65 11.63 -27.73
CA HIS A 125 -18.20 13.02 -27.63
C HIS A 125 -16.67 13.23 -27.51
N LYS A 126 -15.89 12.91 -28.56
CA LYS A 126 -14.43 13.24 -28.70
C LYS A 126 -14.04 14.71 -28.45
N LYS A 127 -15.00 15.63 -28.41
CA LYS A 127 -14.80 17.09 -28.26
C LYS A 127 -15.11 17.61 -26.86
N TYR A 128 -15.47 16.74 -25.93
CA TYR A 128 -15.96 17.14 -24.61
C TYR A 128 -15.21 16.42 -23.50
N GLU A 129 -14.93 17.17 -22.44
CA GLU A 129 -14.38 16.68 -21.18
C GLU A 129 -15.53 16.48 -20.20
N PHE A 130 -15.52 15.39 -19.44
CA PHE A 130 -16.57 15.03 -18.49
C PHE A 130 -16.03 15.00 -17.07
N SER A 131 -16.85 15.42 -16.11
CA SER A 131 -16.49 15.43 -14.69
C SER A 131 -17.73 15.29 -13.81
N PHE A 132 -17.54 14.81 -12.58
CA PHE A 132 -18.54 14.95 -11.53
C PHE A 132 -18.36 16.28 -10.81
N GLU A 133 -19.36 17.15 -10.95
CA GLU A 133 -19.49 18.39 -10.20
C GLU A 133 -20.06 18.10 -8.80
N VAL A 134 -19.35 18.49 -7.76
CA VAL A 134 -19.74 18.38 -6.36
C VAL A 134 -19.68 19.76 -5.72
N ASP A 135 -20.76 20.16 -5.04
CA ASP A 135 -20.80 21.38 -4.25
C ASP A 135 -19.71 21.37 -3.16
N SER A 136 -18.89 22.43 -3.13
CA SER A 136 -17.76 22.56 -2.19
C SER A 136 -18.21 22.47 -0.72
N ASP A 137 -19.46 22.84 -0.39
CA ASP A 137 -20.02 22.70 0.95
C ASP A 137 -20.15 21.24 1.39
N GLN A 138 -20.33 20.30 0.46
CA GLN A 138 -20.34 18.87 0.79
C GLN A 138 -18.95 18.36 1.18
N ILE A 139 -17.90 18.90 0.56
CA ILE A 139 -16.51 18.60 0.93
C ILE A 139 -16.21 19.17 2.32
N LYS A 140 -16.63 20.40 2.61
CA LYS A 140 -16.52 20.98 3.96
C LYS A 140 -17.27 20.15 5.00
N ARG A 141 -18.44 19.58 4.66
CA ARG A 141 -19.18 18.66 5.55
C ARG A 141 -18.40 17.38 5.85
N ILE A 142 -17.66 16.82 4.89
CA ILE A 142 -16.76 15.68 5.13
C ILE A 142 -15.70 16.05 6.15
N ILE A 143 -14.96 17.14 5.93
CA ILE A 143 -13.88 17.58 6.81
C ILE A 143 -14.42 17.83 8.23
N ASN A 144 -15.56 18.52 8.35
CA ASN A 144 -16.20 18.78 9.63
C ASN A 144 -16.71 17.49 10.31
N ALA A 145 -17.16 16.49 9.54
CA ALA A 145 -17.53 15.19 10.08
C ALA A 145 -16.32 14.44 10.65
N VAL A 146 -15.16 14.49 9.98
CA VAL A 146 -13.92 13.90 10.50
C VAL A 146 -13.50 14.57 11.81
N ARG A 147 -13.51 15.91 11.88
CA ARG A 147 -13.24 16.66 13.12
C ARG A 147 -14.19 16.26 14.25
N ARG A 148 -15.50 16.19 13.94
CA ARG A 148 -16.52 15.80 14.90
C ARG A 148 -16.30 14.38 15.42
N ASN A 149 -15.92 13.43 14.56
CA ASN A 149 -15.64 12.06 15.01
C ASN A 149 -14.42 12.00 15.94
N ILE A 150 -13.40 12.81 15.70
CA ILE A 150 -12.23 12.94 16.60
C ILE A 150 -12.66 13.55 17.94
N TYR A 151 -13.52 14.58 17.91
CA TYR A 151 -14.07 15.19 19.12
C TYR A 151 -14.96 14.21 19.91
N ASP A 152 -15.83 13.46 19.25
CA ASP A 152 -16.67 12.45 19.90
C ASP A 152 -15.83 11.32 20.50
N PHE A 153 -14.72 10.96 19.84
CA PHE A 153 -13.73 10.03 20.38
C PHE A 153 -13.09 10.57 21.67
N THR A 154 -12.70 11.85 21.75
CA THR A 154 -12.16 12.42 22.99
C THR A 154 -13.20 12.42 24.11
N LEU A 155 -14.45 12.80 23.82
CA LEU A 155 -15.56 12.70 24.78
C LEU A 155 -15.82 11.27 25.26
N LYS A 156 -15.71 10.27 24.37
CA LYS A 156 -15.83 8.85 24.72
C LYS A 156 -14.75 8.43 25.72
N LEU A 157 -13.51 8.91 25.55
CA LEU A 157 -12.41 8.64 26.49
C LEU A 157 -12.63 9.36 27.83
N GLU A 158 -13.16 10.58 27.80
CA GLU A 158 -13.51 11.38 28.98
C GLU A 158 -14.57 10.66 29.84
N ARG A 159 -15.66 10.22 29.21
CA ARG A 159 -16.77 9.48 29.87
C ARG A 159 -16.35 8.14 30.44
N LYS A 160 -15.33 7.49 29.87
CA LYS A 160 -14.79 6.20 30.36
C LYS A 160 -13.99 6.36 31.66
N GLY A 161 -13.89 7.56 32.23
CA GLY A 161 -13.18 7.77 33.49
C GLY A 161 -11.65 7.68 33.33
N ILE A 162 -11.11 7.91 32.12
CA ILE A 162 -9.68 8.18 31.90
C ILE A 162 -9.38 9.64 32.33
N LEU A 163 -9.94 10.00 33.48
CA LEU A 163 -9.91 11.27 34.20
C LEU A 163 -10.02 10.93 35.69
N THR A 164 -8.97 10.36 36.25
CA THR A 164 -8.60 10.62 37.64
C THR A 164 -7.11 10.88 37.64
N GLU A 165 -6.74 12.09 38.05
CA GLU A 165 -5.38 12.39 38.49
C GLU A 165 -5.08 11.48 39.68
N ASP A 166 -4.16 10.54 39.47
CA ASP A 166 -3.14 10.15 40.44
C ASP A 166 -2.15 9.25 39.70
N ASP A 167 -1.16 9.91 39.11
CA ASP A 167 0.22 9.41 39.06
C ASP A 167 1.13 10.60 38.75
N LYS A 168 1.17 11.55 39.70
CA LYS A 168 2.45 12.19 40.04
C LYS A 168 3.24 11.21 40.89
N THR A 169 3.61 10.10 40.25
CA THR A 169 4.53 9.12 40.80
C THR A 169 5.42 8.72 39.64
N SER A 170 6.64 9.26 39.69
CA SER A 170 7.85 8.62 39.19
C SER A 170 7.89 8.26 37.69
N LEU A 171 8.59 9.10 36.94
CA LEU A 171 9.68 8.61 36.08
C LEU A 171 10.64 7.73 36.91
N SER A 172 10.24 6.50 37.22
CA SER A 172 11.12 5.45 37.72
C SER A 172 10.29 4.15 37.88
N ASN A 173 10.11 3.41 36.80
CA ASN A 173 10.63 2.05 36.94
C ASN A 173 12.08 2.16 36.48
N PRO A 174 13.07 2.16 37.41
CA PRO A 174 14.35 1.65 36.99
C PRO A 174 14.06 0.25 36.50
N LEU A 175 14.57 -0.08 35.31
CA LEU A 175 14.85 -1.48 35.09
C LEU A 175 15.65 -1.96 36.29
N PRO A 176 15.41 -3.18 36.78
CA PRO A 176 16.21 -3.71 37.86
C PRO A 176 17.68 -3.41 37.51
N ASP A 177 18.42 -2.77 38.41
CA ASP A 177 19.80 -2.29 38.17
C ASP A 177 20.73 -3.40 37.62
N SER A 178 20.29 -4.66 37.69
CA SER A 178 20.91 -5.83 37.09
C SER A 178 20.80 -5.94 35.56
N LEU A 179 19.82 -5.34 34.88
CA LEU A 179 19.63 -5.51 33.44
C LEU A 179 20.64 -4.69 32.61
N PRO A 180 20.84 -3.37 32.84
CA PRO A 180 21.81 -2.57 32.10
C PRO A 180 23.24 -3.09 32.26
N LEU A 181 23.63 -3.50 33.48
CA LEU A 181 24.96 -4.05 33.76
C LEU A 181 25.18 -5.41 33.08
N ARG A 182 24.16 -6.28 33.03
CA ARG A 182 24.26 -7.58 32.38
C ARG A 182 24.28 -7.45 30.85
N ILE A 183 23.45 -6.57 30.29
CA ILE A 183 23.41 -6.19 28.86
C ILE A 183 24.76 -5.58 28.40
N ILE A 184 25.35 -4.69 29.20
CA ILE A 184 26.68 -4.11 28.93
C ILE A 184 27.79 -5.16 29.05
N ASN A 185 27.69 -6.11 29.98
CA ASN A 185 28.65 -7.21 30.07
C ASN A 185 28.51 -8.21 28.90
N ILE A 186 27.28 -8.43 28.43
CA ILE A 186 26.97 -9.22 27.23
C ILE A 186 27.58 -8.57 25.99
N SER A 187 27.44 -7.25 25.83
CA SER A 187 28.05 -6.52 24.70
C SER A 187 29.58 -6.60 24.72
N LYS A 188 30.21 -6.54 25.89
CA LYS A 188 31.66 -6.74 26.02
C LYS A 188 32.13 -8.11 25.54
N ARG A 189 31.33 -9.17 25.75
CA ARG A 189 31.62 -10.55 25.28
C ARG A 189 31.50 -10.67 23.76
N ILE A 190 30.48 -10.04 23.18
CA ILE A 190 30.24 -10.02 21.73
C ILE A 190 31.46 -9.51 20.94
N PHE A 191 32.11 -8.46 21.44
CA PHE A 191 33.24 -7.81 20.78
C PHE A 191 34.60 -8.20 21.40
N ALA A 192 34.67 -9.22 22.25
CA ALA A 192 35.93 -9.62 22.89
C ALA A 192 36.93 -10.27 21.93
N ASP A 193 36.45 -10.93 20.87
CA ASP A 193 37.26 -11.83 20.02
C ASP A 193 37.24 -11.47 18.51
N THR A 194 36.84 -10.25 18.13
CA THR A 194 36.71 -9.88 16.72
C THR A 194 37.72 -8.80 16.29
N ASP A 195 38.90 -9.22 15.85
CA ASP A 195 39.82 -8.34 15.09
C ASP A 195 39.35 -8.10 13.65
N ASN A 196 38.33 -8.82 13.18
CA ASN A 196 37.77 -8.74 11.83
C ASN A 196 36.31 -8.23 11.80
N GLY A 197 36.01 -7.13 12.48
CA GLY A 197 34.67 -6.53 12.57
C GLY A 197 34.54 -5.12 11.95
N LEU A 198 33.35 -4.86 11.36
CA LEU A 198 32.72 -3.61 10.88
C LEU A 198 33.59 -2.34 10.78
N SER A 199 33.56 -1.64 9.64
CA SER A 199 34.16 -0.30 9.56
C SER A 199 33.50 0.66 10.56
N GLY A 200 34.24 1.65 11.05
CA GLY A 200 33.69 2.65 11.99
C GLY A 200 32.47 3.40 11.43
N SER A 201 32.41 3.56 10.09
CA SER A 201 31.24 4.12 9.38
C SER A 201 29.98 3.28 9.56
N ARG A 202 30.08 1.95 9.44
CA ARG A 202 28.95 1.03 9.60
C ARG A 202 28.43 0.95 11.03
N ILE A 203 29.29 1.21 12.02
CA ILE A 203 28.85 1.33 13.43
C ILE A 203 27.99 2.57 13.60
N GLY A 204 28.34 3.69 12.96
CA GLY A 204 27.53 4.90 12.95
C GLY A 204 26.15 4.65 12.36
N GLU A 205 26.10 4.15 11.12
CA GLU A 205 24.87 3.81 10.40
C GLU A 205 23.97 2.87 11.22
N PHE A 206 24.54 1.82 11.81
CA PHE A 206 23.81 0.88 12.66
C PHE A 206 23.12 1.56 13.84
N PHE A 207 23.80 2.49 14.52
CA PHE A 207 23.24 3.20 15.66
C PHE A 207 22.24 4.29 15.24
N ASP A 208 22.44 4.93 14.09
CA ASP A 208 21.52 5.93 13.56
C ASP A 208 20.16 5.30 13.22
N GLU A 209 20.17 4.08 12.67
CA GLU A 209 18.94 3.30 12.46
C GLU A 209 18.21 2.99 13.77
N ILE A 210 18.94 2.62 14.83
CA ILE A 210 18.33 2.37 16.15
C ILE A 210 17.74 3.66 16.71
N ILE A 211 18.38 4.80 16.52
CA ILE A 211 17.89 6.10 16.99
C ILE A 211 16.62 6.49 16.24
N GLU A 212 16.57 6.31 14.92
CA GLU A 212 15.37 6.54 14.11
C GLU A 212 14.18 5.72 14.61
N GLU A 213 14.40 4.45 14.96
CA GLU A 213 13.35 3.59 15.51
C GLU A 213 12.92 3.95 16.93
N LEU A 214 13.81 4.59 17.71
CA LEU A 214 13.45 5.09 19.05
C LEU A 214 12.58 6.36 18.98
N GLY A 215 12.47 6.98 17.80
CA GLY A 215 11.53 8.06 17.47
C GLY A 215 11.75 9.35 18.27
N ASP A 216 11.23 9.41 19.49
CA ASP A 216 11.30 10.57 20.38
C ASP A 216 12.69 10.72 21.06
N TYR A 217 13.56 9.72 20.94
CA TYR A 217 14.89 9.74 21.54
C TYR A 217 15.87 10.60 20.73
N LYS A 218 16.40 11.66 21.35
CA LYS A 218 17.50 12.46 20.81
C LYS A 218 18.78 12.14 21.57
N PRO A 219 19.83 11.61 20.91
CA PRO A 219 21.09 11.36 21.57
C PRO A 219 21.73 12.65 22.07
N THR A 220 22.39 12.58 23.22
CA THR A 220 23.17 13.70 23.76
C THR A 220 24.45 13.93 22.95
N GLU A 221 25.09 15.09 23.06
CA GLU A 221 26.38 15.32 22.39
C GLU A 221 27.43 14.26 22.78
N GLU A 222 27.40 13.82 24.03
CA GLU A 222 28.25 12.73 24.55
C GLU A 222 28.14 11.43 23.74
N PHE A 223 27.01 11.17 23.08
CA PHE A 223 26.83 9.99 22.21
C PHE A 223 27.69 10.05 20.93
N TYR A 224 27.97 11.26 20.45
CA TYR A 224 28.73 11.50 19.21
C TYR A 224 30.19 11.87 19.50
N THR A 225 30.48 12.41 20.67
CA THR A 225 31.83 12.85 21.05
C THR A 225 32.61 11.77 21.78
N GLY A 226 33.90 11.62 21.46
CA GLY A 226 34.83 10.77 22.18
C GLY A 226 36.00 10.32 21.30
N SER A 227 37.17 10.15 21.91
CA SER A 227 38.33 9.53 21.25
C SER A 227 38.44 8.09 21.70
N PHE A 228 38.20 7.15 20.80
CA PHE A 228 38.16 5.72 21.11
C PHE A 228 39.39 5.03 20.51
N SER A 229 40.08 4.23 21.32
CA SER A 229 41.28 3.50 20.90
C SER A 229 40.94 2.25 20.08
N SER A 230 39.68 1.80 20.12
CA SER A 230 39.19 0.67 19.35
C SER A 230 37.73 0.82 18.92
N LYS A 231 37.34 0.10 17.86
CA LYS A 231 35.93 -0.02 17.41
C LYS A 231 35.01 -0.59 18.50
N LYS A 232 35.56 -1.46 19.35
CA LYS A 232 34.89 -2.04 20.52
C LYS A 232 34.52 -0.95 21.54
N GLU A 233 35.45 -0.05 21.82
CA GLU A 233 35.20 1.08 22.72
C GLU A 233 34.17 2.04 22.14
N LEU A 234 34.25 2.35 20.84
CA LEU A 234 33.24 3.18 20.16
C LEU A 234 31.84 2.57 20.25
N PHE A 235 31.69 1.27 19.98
CA PHE A 235 30.40 0.60 20.05
C PHE A 235 29.85 0.55 21.49
N ALA A 236 30.69 0.17 22.46
CA ALA A 236 30.30 0.09 23.86
C ALA A 236 29.90 1.46 24.42
N HIS A 237 30.59 2.52 24.00
CA HIS A 237 30.26 3.90 24.33
C HIS A 237 28.87 4.27 23.80
N LYS A 238 28.64 4.14 22.48
CA LYS A 238 27.34 4.45 21.87
C LYS A 238 26.21 3.63 22.49
N LEU A 239 26.40 2.34 22.70
CA LEU A 239 25.42 1.48 23.35
C LEU A 239 25.06 1.98 24.76
N LYS A 240 26.06 2.32 25.59
CA LYS A 240 25.82 2.80 26.97
C LYS A 240 24.98 4.08 27.00
N HIS A 241 25.15 4.94 25.99
CA HIS A 241 24.44 6.20 25.88
C HIS A 241 23.03 6.07 25.26
N LEU A 242 22.60 4.89 24.77
CA LEU A 242 21.21 4.68 24.38
C LEU A 242 20.29 4.47 25.60
N PRO A 243 18.98 4.77 25.49
CA PRO A 243 18.00 4.34 26.48
C PRO A 243 17.93 2.81 26.46
N LEU A 244 17.48 2.20 27.56
CA LEU A 244 17.54 0.75 27.68
C LEU A 244 16.80 0.00 26.55
N LYS A 245 15.66 0.52 26.09
CA LYS A 245 14.97 -0.05 24.91
C LYS A 245 15.89 -0.13 23.68
N GLY A 246 16.67 0.92 23.45
CA GLY A 246 17.67 0.98 22.38
C GLY A 246 18.83 0.03 22.60
N GLN A 247 19.29 -0.13 23.84
CA GLN A 247 20.36 -1.08 24.19
C GLN A 247 19.96 -2.52 23.88
N ILE A 248 18.74 -2.92 24.25
CA ILE A 248 18.25 -4.28 23.99
C ILE A 248 18.05 -4.49 22.49
N LEU A 249 17.43 -3.52 21.79
CA LEU A 249 17.22 -3.60 20.33
C LEU A 249 18.54 -3.76 19.58
N ALA A 250 19.55 -2.97 19.93
CA ALA A 250 20.88 -3.04 19.32
C ALA A 250 21.50 -4.45 19.45
N LEU A 251 21.50 -5.02 20.66
CA LEU A 251 22.07 -6.34 20.88
C LEU A 251 21.24 -7.44 20.19
N TYR A 252 19.92 -7.28 20.16
CA TYR A 252 19.01 -8.24 19.54
C TYR A 252 19.19 -8.31 18.02
N LEU A 253 19.30 -7.15 17.36
CA LEU A 253 19.60 -7.08 15.94
C LEU A 253 20.97 -7.66 15.62
N LEU A 254 21.96 -7.37 16.46
CA LEU A 254 23.32 -7.85 16.27
C LEU A 254 23.42 -9.39 16.39
N CYS A 255 22.65 -10.02 17.28
CA CYS A 255 22.57 -11.48 17.40
C CYS A 255 21.77 -12.17 16.29
N ASN A 256 20.90 -11.46 15.58
CA ASN A 256 19.97 -12.05 14.62
C ASN A 256 20.22 -11.66 13.16
N ASN A 257 21.00 -10.62 12.89
CA ASN A 257 21.31 -10.20 11.53
C ASN A 257 22.59 -10.90 11.03
N SER A 258 22.45 -11.63 9.91
CA SER A 258 23.53 -12.39 9.26
C SER A 258 24.67 -11.54 8.72
N GLU A 259 24.45 -10.24 8.51
CA GLU A 259 25.48 -9.30 8.09
C GLU A 259 26.56 -9.10 9.16
N PHE A 260 26.18 -9.20 10.43
CA PHE A 260 27.09 -9.14 11.56
C PHE A 260 27.52 -10.57 11.93
N LYS A 261 28.28 -11.25 11.06
CA LYS A 261 28.76 -12.62 11.29
C LYS A 261 29.40 -12.78 12.69
N MET A 262 28.65 -13.34 13.64
CA MET A 262 29.11 -13.58 15.00
C MET A 262 29.79 -14.95 15.13
N ASN A 263 30.71 -15.08 16.09
CA ASN A 263 31.41 -16.34 16.39
C ASN A 263 30.42 -17.37 16.99
N PRO A 264 30.46 -18.65 16.58
CA PRO A 264 29.57 -19.72 17.08
C PRO A 264 29.53 -19.91 18.60
N LYS A 265 30.52 -19.43 19.37
CA LYS A 265 30.46 -19.42 20.85
C LYS A 265 29.39 -18.49 21.45
N THR A 266 28.63 -17.76 20.62
CA THR A 266 27.59 -16.81 21.04
C THR A 266 26.17 -17.41 21.09
N HIS A 267 26.01 -18.71 20.85
CA HIS A 267 24.70 -19.37 20.87
C HIS A 267 24.01 -19.31 22.25
N ASP A 268 24.76 -19.40 23.35
CA ASP A 268 24.21 -19.27 24.71
C ASP A 268 23.69 -17.85 24.99
N LEU A 269 24.35 -16.83 24.42
CA LEU A 269 23.97 -15.43 24.56
C LEU A 269 22.64 -15.11 23.87
N LYS A 270 22.37 -15.75 22.73
CA LYS A 270 21.09 -15.62 22.02
C LYS A 270 19.93 -16.11 22.88
N ALA A 271 20.08 -17.29 23.49
CA ALA A 271 19.06 -17.86 24.38
C ALA A 271 18.82 -16.99 25.64
N GLU A 272 19.89 -16.45 26.23
CA GLU A 272 19.76 -15.49 27.34
C GLU A 272 19.01 -14.22 26.93
N LEU A 273 19.31 -13.67 25.75
CA LEU A 273 18.67 -12.45 25.26
C LEU A 273 17.20 -12.68 24.89
N ASP A 274 16.88 -13.79 24.22
CA ASP A 274 15.51 -14.18 23.89
C ASP A 274 14.65 -14.32 25.16
N THR A 275 15.21 -14.91 26.22
CA THR A 275 14.54 -15.04 27.53
C THR A 275 14.23 -13.68 28.16
N GLU A 276 15.14 -12.71 28.07
CA GLU A 276 14.92 -11.37 28.63
C GLU A 276 13.95 -10.53 27.77
N VAL A 277 14.03 -10.63 26.44
CA VAL A 277 13.07 -10.00 25.51
C VAL A 277 11.65 -10.53 25.76
N GLN A 278 11.53 -11.83 26.03
CA GLN A 278 10.27 -12.48 26.41
C GLN A 278 9.69 -11.94 27.71
N LYS A 279 10.50 -11.86 28.77
CA LYS A 279 10.06 -11.30 30.07
C LYS A 279 9.57 -9.86 29.96
N LEU A 280 10.19 -9.08 29.07
CA LEU A 280 9.83 -7.68 28.83
C LEU A 280 8.65 -7.50 27.86
N GLY A 281 8.14 -8.57 27.26
CA GLY A 281 7.03 -8.53 26.31
C GLY A 281 7.39 -7.85 24.98
N LEU A 282 8.68 -7.76 24.64
CA LEU A 282 9.17 -7.03 23.45
C LEU A 282 9.31 -7.93 22.21
N GLU A 283 8.97 -9.22 22.30
CA GLU A 283 9.20 -10.20 21.23
C GLU A 283 8.56 -9.82 19.90
N ASN A 284 7.28 -9.42 19.91
CA ASN A 284 6.55 -9.10 18.69
C ASN A 284 7.07 -7.80 18.04
N GLU A 285 7.47 -6.85 18.88
CA GLU A 285 8.06 -5.59 18.41
C GLU A 285 9.43 -5.87 17.75
N PHE A 286 10.26 -6.70 18.39
CA PHE A 286 11.61 -6.96 17.93
C PHE A 286 11.69 -7.95 16.76
N LYS A 287 10.79 -8.94 16.69
CA LYS A 287 10.62 -9.79 15.51
C LYS A 287 10.22 -8.98 14.29
N LYS A 288 9.36 -7.96 14.46
CA LYS A 288 9.01 -7.02 13.37
C LYS A 288 10.24 -6.24 12.86
N TYR A 289 11.17 -5.86 13.74
CA TYR A 289 12.41 -5.21 13.33
C TYR A 289 13.38 -6.17 12.62
N ILE A 290 13.50 -7.43 13.05
CA ILE A 290 14.26 -8.43 12.28
C ILE A 290 13.66 -8.54 10.89
N LEU A 291 12.34 -8.73 10.77
CA LEU A 291 11.61 -8.78 9.50
C LEU A 291 11.85 -7.52 8.64
N LYS A 292 11.88 -6.32 9.24
CA LYS A 292 12.17 -5.04 8.56
C LYS A 292 13.64 -4.92 8.11
N SER A 293 14.58 -5.43 8.92
CA SER A 293 16.02 -5.39 8.64
C SER A 293 16.46 -6.46 7.63
N THR A 294 15.84 -7.64 7.63
CA THR A 294 16.06 -8.69 6.62
C THR A 294 15.37 -8.36 5.30
N SER A 295 14.31 -7.54 5.31
CA SER A 295 13.67 -6.97 4.11
C SER A 295 14.35 -5.71 3.58
N LYS A 296 15.48 -5.26 4.16
CA LYS A 296 16.30 -4.15 3.60
C LYS A 296 17.07 -4.52 2.33
N ALA A 297 16.75 -5.67 1.73
CA ALA A 297 16.91 -5.93 0.31
C ALA A 297 15.54 -6.12 -0.39
N SER A 298 14.62 -5.18 -0.22
CA SER A 298 13.52 -5.02 -1.17
C SER A 298 13.20 -3.55 -1.35
N LYS A 299 13.56 -3.03 -2.52
CA LYS A 299 13.21 -1.70 -3.02
C LYS A 299 11.70 -1.51 -2.84
N THR A 300 11.25 -0.34 -2.38
CA THR A 300 9.85 0.08 -2.50
C THR A 300 9.41 -0.05 -3.95
N THR A 301 8.74 -1.15 -4.27
CA THR A 301 8.02 -1.34 -5.53
C THR A 301 6.74 -0.52 -5.48
N ILE A 302 6.25 -0.09 -6.65
CA ILE A 302 4.93 0.55 -6.80
C ILE A 302 3.82 -0.36 -6.21
N PHE A 303 4.07 -1.67 -6.20
CA PHE A 303 3.17 -2.70 -5.69
C PHE A 303 3.48 -3.07 -4.23
N ARG A 304 2.45 -3.14 -3.39
CA ARG A 304 2.56 -3.28 -1.93
C ARG A 304 2.62 -4.73 -1.43
N GLU A 305 2.14 -5.68 -2.21
CA GLU A 305 2.14 -7.12 -1.89
C GLU A 305 3.22 -7.83 -2.70
N SER A 306 4.03 -8.70 -2.08
CA SER A 306 5.15 -9.41 -2.73
C SER A 306 5.00 -10.93 -2.75
N ASP A 307 4.04 -11.48 -2.01
CA ASP A 307 3.95 -12.92 -1.73
C ASP A 307 2.64 -13.47 -2.33
N PHE A 308 2.72 -13.96 -3.56
CA PHE A 308 1.60 -14.59 -4.25
C PHE A 308 1.89 -16.07 -4.53
N LEU A 309 0.87 -16.91 -4.36
CA LEU A 309 0.91 -18.28 -4.84
C LEU A 309 0.33 -18.31 -6.24
N ILE A 310 1.04 -18.96 -7.17
CA ILE A 310 0.52 -19.20 -8.51
C ILE A 310 -0.73 -20.08 -8.37
N ASN A 311 -1.84 -19.61 -8.96
CA ASN A 311 -3.04 -20.39 -9.14
C ASN A 311 -2.95 -21.09 -10.50
N ASP A 312 -2.66 -22.39 -10.47
CA ASP A 312 -2.49 -23.24 -11.66
C ASP A 312 -3.70 -23.26 -12.60
N LYS A 313 -4.86 -22.79 -12.12
CA LYS A 313 -6.13 -22.76 -12.86
C LYS A 313 -6.46 -21.37 -13.42
N LEU A 314 -5.73 -20.32 -13.05
CA LEU A 314 -6.07 -18.95 -13.40
C LEU A 314 -5.47 -18.55 -14.76
N VAL A 315 -6.34 -18.17 -15.68
CA VAL A 315 -6.02 -17.49 -16.93
C VAL A 315 -6.40 -16.02 -16.80
N PHE A 316 -5.44 -15.12 -16.94
CA PHE A 316 -5.69 -13.68 -16.84
C PHE A 316 -5.68 -13.03 -18.22
N ILE A 317 -6.70 -12.22 -18.52
CA ILE A 317 -6.89 -11.58 -19.83
C ILE A 317 -6.64 -10.07 -19.71
N ILE A 318 -5.63 -9.61 -20.46
CA ILE A 318 -5.26 -8.21 -20.65
C ILE A 318 -5.73 -7.81 -22.05
N CYS A 319 -6.68 -6.90 -22.16
CA CYS A 319 -7.15 -6.44 -23.48
C CYS A 319 -7.68 -5.00 -23.41
N PRO A 320 -7.87 -4.32 -24.56
CA PRO A 320 -8.55 -3.04 -24.60
C PRO A 320 -9.98 -3.14 -24.04
N PHE A 321 -10.37 -2.19 -23.20
CA PHE A 321 -11.70 -2.14 -22.59
C PHE A 321 -12.72 -1.40 -23.48
N CYS A 322 -13.01 -1.99 -24.65
CA CYS A 322 -14.07 -1.52 -25.54
C CYS A 322 -14.53 -2.60 -26.51
N ASP A 323 -15.75 -2.47 -27.04
CA ASP A 323 -16.13 -3.22 -28.24
C ASP A 323 -15.10 -3.02 -29.37
N PRO A 324 -14.79 -4.07 -30.15
CA PRO A 324 -15.36 -5.42 -30.10
C PRO A 324 -14.66 -6.37 -29.10
N PHE A 325 -13.62 -5.93 -28.40
CA PHE A 325 -12.83 -6.79 -27.50
C PHE A 325 -13.65 -7.29 -26.30
N ASP A 326 -14.71 -6.56 -25.95
CA ASP A 326 -15.68 -6.99 -24.96
C ASP A 326 -16.38 -8.28 -25.37
N GLU A 327 -16.90 -8.32 -26.59
CA GLU A 327 -17.55 -9.48 -27.22
C GLU A 327 -16.55 -10.61 -27.45
N ILE A 328 -15.38 -10.32 -28.02
CA ILE A 328 -14.33 -11.32 -28.27
C ILE A 328 -13.94 -12.06 -26.99
N CYS A 329 -13.77 -11.34 -25.89
CA CYS A 329 -13.38 -11.98 -24.64
C CYS A 329 -14.54 -12.76 -24.00
N ASN A 330 -15.76 -12.21 -23.97
CA ASN A 330 -16.89 -12.84 -23.30
C ASN A 330 -17.53 -13.98 -24.09
N ASP A 331 -17.56 -13.87 -25.42
CA ASP A 331 -18.28 -14.79 -26.29
C ASP A 331 -17.36 -15.84 -26.93
N HIS A 332 -16.05 -15.54 -27.04
CA HIS A 332 -15.07 -16.45 -27.67
C HIS A 332 -13.99 -16.93 -26.69
N ILE A 333 -13.18 -16.04 -26.12
CA ILE A 333 -12.01 -16.44 -25.31
C ILE A 333 -12.43 -17.15 -24.02
N LYS A 334 -13.29 -16.53 -23.18
CA LYS A 334 -13.71 -17.14 -21.90
C LYS A 334 -14.42 -18.49 -22.11
N PRO A 335 -15.38 -18.64 -23.05
CA PRO A 335 -16.01 -19.92 -23.33
C PRO A 335 -15.04 -20.96 -23.89
N LEU A 336 -14.12 -20.57 -24.77
CA LEU A 336 -13.09 -21.47 -25.31
C LEU A 336 -12.24 -22.07 -24.18
N VAL A 337 -11.71 -21.23 -23.28
CA VAL A 337 -10.88 -21.70 -22.17
C VAL A 337 -11.67 -22.63 -21.26
N THR A 338 -12.87 -22.21 -20.85
CA THR A 338 -13.70 -22.96 -19.91
C THR A 338 -14.17 -24.30 -20.49
N SER A 339 -14.41 -24.37 -21.80
CA SER A 339 -14.85 -25.60 -22.48
C SER A 339 -13.71 -26.53 -22.89
N SER A 340 -12.51 -26.00 -23.17
CA SER A 340 -11.37 -26.78 -23.65
C SER A 340 -10.39 -27.22 -22.56
N PHE A 341 -10.36 -26.53 -21.41
CA PHE A 341 -9.44 -26.83 -20.32
C PHE A 341 -10.22 -26.98 -19.01
N GLU A 342 -10.33 -28.22 -18.54
CA GLU A 342 -11.04 -28.54 -17.30
C GLU A 342 -10.43 -27.77 -16.12
N ASP A 343 -11.29 -27.26 -15.24
CA ASP A 343 -10.94 -26.48 -14.05
C ASP A 343 -10.28 -25.11 -14.27
N MET A 344 -10.04 -24.65 -15.50
CA MET A 344 -9.50 -23.31 -15.73
C MET A 344 -10.55 -22.22 -15.56
N VAL A 345 -10.13 -21.10 -14.98
CA VAL A 345 -10.95 -19.91 -14.78
C VAL A 345 -10.30 -18.73 -15.50
N CYS A 346 -11.05 -18.11 -16.42
CA CYS A 346 -10.66 -16.87 -17.04
C CYS A 346 -11.14 -15.67 -16.23
N VAL A 347 -10.23 -14.75 -15.93
CA VAL A 347 -10.55 -13.45 -15.34
C VAL A 347 -10.06 -12.37 -16.29
N ARG A 348 -10.96 -11.47 -16.72
CA ARG A 348 -10.59 -10.26 -17.45
C ARG A 348 -10.35 -9.13 -16.43
N ALA A 349 -9.39 -8.25 -16.71
CA ALA A 349 -9.02 -7.16 -15.81
C ALA A 349 -10.19 -6.21 -15.44
N ASP A 350 -11.24 -6.17 -16.26
CA ASP A 350 -12.44 -5.33 -16.08
C ASP A 350 -13.53 -5.92 -15.16
N ASP A 351 -13.62 -7.25 -15.05
CA ASP A 351 -14.53 -7.95 -14.12
C ASP A 351 -14.22 -7.61 -12.63
N ILE A 352 -13.12 -6.90 -12.41
CA ILE A 352 -12.51 -6.59 -11.12
C ILE A 352 -12.86 -5.14 -10.65
N PHE A 353 -13.61 -4.37 -11.45
CA PHE A 353 -13.81 -2.92 -11.26
C PHE A 353 -14.80 -2.54 -10.15
N TYR A 354 -14.25 -2.22 -8.98
CA TYR A 354 -14.79 -1.22 -8.05
C TYR A 354 -13.61 -0.51 -7.36
N HIS A 355 -13.32 0.72 -7.80
CA HIS A 355 -12.51 1.77 -7.17
C HIS A 355 -11.02 1.52 -6.78
N ARG A 356 -10.36 2.63 -6.36
CA ARG A 356 -8.92 2.87 -6.08
C ARG A 356 -8.23 1.61 -5.52
N ALA A 357 -7.04 1.31 -6.05
CA ALA A 357 -6.29 0.03 -6.02
C ALA A 357 -6.49 -0.90 -7.24
N PHE A 358 -6.90 -0.35 -8.41
CA PHE A 358 -6.93 -1.10 -9.69
C PHE A 358 -5.61 -1.81 -9.97
N MET A 359 -4.48 -1.08 -9.89
CA MET A 359 -3.17 -1.65 -10.16
C MET A 359 -2.73 -2.70 -9.14
N ASP A 360 -3.14 -2.62 -7.86
CA ASP A 360 -2.83 -3.68 -6.89
C ASP A 360 -3.60 -4.97 -7.20
N LYS A 361 -4.83 -4.87 -7.73
CA LYS A 361 -5.61 -6.04 -8.14
C LYS A 361 -5.09 -6.64 -9.46
N VAL A 362 -4.76 -5.82 -10.44
CA VAL A 362 -4.10 -6.26 -11.68
C VAL A 362 -2.75 -6.91 -11.35
N TRP A 363 -1.97 -6.28 -10.46
CA TRP A 363 -0.73 -6.84 -9.94
C TRP A 363 -0.94 -8.22 -9.32
N LYS A 364 -1.94 -8.38 -8.45
CA LYS A 364 -2.31 -9.67 -7.88
C LYS A 364 -2.67 -10.69 -8.96
N CYS A 365 -3.52 -10.33 -9.92
CA CYS A 365 -3.93 -11.23 -11.00
C CYS A 365 -2.76 -11.67 -11.89
N ILE A 366 -1.86 -10.75 -12.25
CA ILE A 366 -0.63 -11.08 -13.00
C ILE A 366 0.21 -12.08 -12.20
N ASN A 367 0.40 -11.83 -10.90
CA ASN A 367 1.22 -12.69 -10.05
C ASN A 367 0.59 -14.06 -9.79
N GLU A 368 -0.73 -14.16 -9.63
CA GLU A 368 -1.44 -15.42 -9.40
C GLU A 368 -1.69 -16.19 -10.71
N ALA A 369 -1.73 -15.53 -11.87
CA ALA A 369 -2.04 -16.19 -13.14
C ALA A 369 -0.99 -17.26 -13.51
N ARG A 370 -1.51 -18.42 -13.96
CA ARG A 370 -0.71 -19.49 -14.57
C ARG A 370 -0.30 -19.12 -15.99
N ILE A 371 -1.20 -18.49 -16.73
CA ILE A 371 -1.02 -18.03 -18.10
C ILE A 371 -1.77 -16.72 -18.31
N ILE A 372 -1.22 -15.85 -19.13
CA ILE A 372 -1.78 -14.55 -19.45
C ILE A 372 -2.07 -14.49 -20.95
N ILE A 373 -3.22 -13.95 -21.33
CA ILE A 373 -3.58 -13.66 -22.72
C ILE A 373 -3.61 -12.14 -22.86
N ALA A 374 -2.84 -11.58 -23.79
CA ALA A 374 -2.72 -10.14 -24.00
C ALA A 374 -3.06 -9.74 -25.43
N ASP A 375 -4.13 -8.96 -25.63
CA ASP A 375 -4.50 -8.41 -26.95
C ASP A 375 -3.91 -7.00 -27.13
N LEU A 376 -2.99 -6.88 -28.09
CA LEU A 376 -2.20 -5.66 -28.34
C LEU A 376 -2.85 -4.71 -29.35
N THR A 377 -4.02 -5.06 -29.88
CA THR A 377 -4.71 -4.30 -30.93
C THR A 377 -4.96 -2.85 -30.50
N GLY A 378 -4.68 -1.90 -31.40
CA GLY A 378 -4.89 -0.47 -31.18
C GLY A 378 -3.89 0.19 -30.21
N ARG A 379 -2.79 -0.51 -29.87
CA ARG A 379 -1.62 0.02 -29.15
C ARG A 379 -1.95 0.69 -27.82
N ARG A 380 -2.82 0.09 -27.01
CA ARG A 380 -3.26 0.69 -25.75
C ARG A 380 -2.12 0.71 -24.72
N ALA A 381 -1.83 1.90 -24.18
CA ALA A 381 -0.76 2.09 -23.19
C ALA A 381 -0.93 1.20 -21.95
N ASN A 382 -2.17 1.03 -21.46
CA ASN A 382 -2.44 0.20 -20.28
C ASN A 382 -2.12 -1.28 -20.54
N VAL A 383 -2.49 -1.81 -21.71
CA VAL A 383 -2.18 -3.19 -22.12
C VAL A 383 -0.66 -3.40 -22.14
N PHE A 384 0.11 -2.48 -22.73
CA PHE A 384 1.57 -2.58 -22.74
C PHE A 384 2.20 -2.45 -21.37
N TYR A 385 1.63 -1.63 -20.49
CA TYR A 385 2.09 -1.51 -19.11
C TYR A 385 1.93 -2.84 -18.35
N GLU A 386 0.76 -3.46 -18.45
CA GLU A 386 0.46 -4.76 -17.83
C GLU A 386 1.28 -5.90 -18.44
N LEU A 387 1.43 -5.92 -19.78
CA LEU A 387 2.33 -6.84 -20.48
C LEU A 387 3.78 -6.69 -20.03
N GLY A 388 4.26 -5.45 -19.87
CA GLY A 388 5.62 -5.18 -19.41
C GLY A 388 5.87 -5.74 -18.02
N ILE A 389 4.89 -5.64 -17.12
CA ILE A 389 4.94 -6.22 -15.77
C ILE A 389 4.94 -7.76 -15.86
N ALA A 390 4.05 -8.35 -16.64
CA ALA A 390 3.99 -9.80 -16.85
C ALA A 390 5.31 -10.38 -17.36
N ASN A 391 5.91 -9.73 -18.38
CA ASN A 391 7.19 -10.11 -18.94
C ASN A 391 8.34 -9.97 -17.92
N ALA A 392 8.35 -8.89 -17.14
CA ALA A 392 9.37 -8.69 -16.10
C ALA A 392 9.31 -9.76 -15.00
N LEU A 393 8.13 -10.32 -14.74
CA LEU A 393 7.92 -11.44 -13.80
C LEU A 393 8.15 -12.82 -14.42
N GLY A 394 8.48 -12.89 -15.72
CA GLY A 394 8.70 -14.16 -16.42
C GLY A 394 7.44 -14.99 -16.59
N LYS A 395 6.27 -14.35 -16.70
CA LYS A 395 4.99 -15.03 -16.93
C LYS A 395 4.89 -15.58 -18.35
N ASP A 396 4.20 -16.71 -18.49
CA ASP A 396 3.81 -17.23 -19.80
C ASP A 396 2.68 -16.37 -20.38
N VAL A 397 2.98 -15.62 -21.45
CA VAL A 397 2.02 -14.71 -22.11
C VAL A 397 1.77 -15.15 -23.54
N ILE A 398 0.49 -15.29 -23.92
CA ILE A 398 0.04 -15.46 -25.31
C ILE A 398 -0.37 -14.10 -25.85
N LEU A 399 0.24 -13.67 -26.95
CA LEU A 399 -0.03 -12.38 -27.58
C LEU A 399 -1.06 -12.51 -28.70
N LEU A 400 -2.06 -11.64 -28.72
CA LEU A 400 -3.05 -11.50 -29.78
C LEU A 400 -2.93 -10.12 -30.43
N THR A 401 -3.26 -10.01 -31.70
CA THR A 401 -3.42 -8.71 -32.38
C THR A 401 -4.34 -8.82 -33.60
N GLN A 402 -5.02 -7.74 -33.98
CA GLN A 402 -5.67 -7.65 -35.29
C GLN A 402 -4.79 -7.01 -36.38
N ASN A 403 -3.64 -6.48 -35.97
CA ASN A 403 -2.67 -5.89 -36.89
C ASN A 403 -1.26 -5.98 -36.30
N MET A 404 -0.33 -6.60 -37.03
CA MET A 404 1.07 -6.69 -36.61
C MET A 404 1.78 -5.33 -36.45
N ASP A 405 1.29 -4.26 -37.09
CA ASP A 405 1.81 -2.90 -36.90
C ASP A 405 1.58 -2.34 -35.48
N ASP A 406 0.63 -2.93 -34.75
CA ASP A 406 0.36 -2.55 -33.36
C ASP A 406 1.39 -3.16 -32.38
N VAL A 407 2.06 -4.23 -32.79
CA VAL A 407 3.07 -4.91 -31.98
C VAL A 407 4.41 -4.17 -32.09
N PRO A 408 5.04 -3.75 -30.97
CA PRO A 408 6.36 -3.12 -30.99
C PRO A 408 7.45 -4.08 -31.50
N SER A 409 8.41 -3.54 -32.25
CA SER A 409 9.53 -4.32 -32.80
C SER A 409 10.34 -5.08 -31.76
N ASP A 410 10.41 -4.55 -30.53
CA ASP A 410 11.12 -5.17 -29.42
C ASP A 410 10.57 -6.55 -29.04
N ILE A 411 9.30 -6.85 -29.36
CA ILE A 411 8.62 -8.12 -29.03
C ILE A 411 8.16 -8.93 -30.25
N HIS A 412 8.53 -8.53 -31.48
CA HIS A 412 8.21 -9.29 -32.71
C HIS A 412 8.80 -10.70 -32.76
N HIS A 413 9.81 -10.98 -31.93
CA HIS A 413 10.39 -12.32 -31.80
C HIS A 413 9.53 -13.26 -30.94
N ILE A 414 8.52 -12.74 -30.24
CA ILE A 414 7.53 -13.51 -29.49
C ILE A 414 6.39 -13.86 -30.44
N GLU A 415 5.97 -15.12 -30.43
CA GLU A 415 4.85 -15.59 -31.24
C GLU A 415 3.56 -14.83 -30.89
N CYS A 416 2.89 -14.29 -31.91
CA CYS A 416 1.67 -13.51 -31.78
C CYS A 416 0.61 -14.04 -32.75
N ILE A 417 -0.60 -14.25 -32.25
CA ILE A 417 -1.74 -14.70 -33.04
C ILE A 417 -2.38 -13.46 -33.68
N GLU A 418 -2.21 -13.32 -34.98
CA GLU A 418 -2.90 -12.30 -35.77
C GLU A 418 -4.29 -12.81 -36.19
N TYR A 419 -5.35 -12.07 -35.90
CA TYR A 419 -6.72 -12.46 -36.20
C TYR A 419 -7.53 -11.30 -36.79
N ASP A 420 -8.70 -11.59 -37.35
CA ASP A 420 -9.65 -10.55 -37.76
C ASP A 420 -11.07 -10.85 -37.26
N LEU A 421 -11.98 -9.90 -37.43
CA LEU A 421 -13.34 -9.96 -36.91
C LEU A 421 -14.33 -10.67 -37.84
N THR A 422 -13.86 -11.29 -38.93
CA THR A 422 -14.71 -12.14 -39.77
C THR A 422 -15.01 -13.44 -39.04
N PRO A 423 -16.12 -14.14 -39.35
CA PRO A 423 -16.40 -15.46 -38.77
C PRO A 423 -15.22 -16.43 -38.91
N GLU A 424 -14.57 -16.45 -40.06
CA GLU A 424 -13.39 -17.27 -40.32
C GLU A 424 -12.19 -16.85 -39.47
N GLY A 425 -11.98 -15.53 -39.28
CA GLY A 425 -10.92 -14.99 -38.43
C GLY A 425 -11.12 -15.32 -36.94
N ILE A 426 -12.37 -15.33 -36.47
CA ILE A 426 -12.71 -15.73 -35.10
C ILE A 426 -12.55 -17.24 -34.90
N GLU A 427 -12.98 -18.08 -35.85
CA GLU A 427 -12.71 -19.52 -35.81
C GLU A 427 -11.21 -19.82 -35.78
N TYR A 428 -10.43 -19.06 -36.56
CA TYR A 428 -8.97 -19.15 -36.54
C TYR A 428 -8.41 -18.75 -35.17
N LEU A 429 -8.86 -17.64 -34.58
CA LEU A 429 -8.45 -17.20 -33.25
C LEU A 429 -8.71 -18.29 -32.21
N GLU A 430 -9.91 -18.89 -32.20
CA GLU A 430 -10.26 -19.95 -31.26
C GLU A 430 -9.37 -21.19 -31.43
N HIS A 431 -9.12 -21.60 -32.67
CA HIS A 431 -8.24 -22.73 -32.97
C HIS A 431 -6.79 -22.48 -32.55
N ALA A 432 -6.21 -21.37 -33.00
CA ALA A 432 -4.83 -21.00 -32.71
C ALA A 432 -4.61 -20.82 -31.21
N LEU A 433 -5.51 -20.11 -30.52
CA LEU A 433 -5.42 -19.90 -29.09
C LEU A 433 -5.46 -21.22 -28.31
N LYS A 434 -6.33 -22.16 -28.71
CA LYS A 434 -6.41 -23.49 -28.10
C LYS A 434 -5.12 -24.29 -28.27
N GLU A 435 -4.52 -24.30 -29.45
CA GLU A 435 -3.26 -25.00 -29.72
C GLU A 435 -2.10 -24.38 -28.93
N THR A 436 -2.00 -23.04 -28.93
CA THR A 436 -0.96 -22.32 -28.18
C THR A 436 -1.11 -22.57 -26.68
N MET A 437 -2.32 -22.48 -26.12
CA MET A 437 -2.57 -22.78 -24.71
C MET A 437 -2.21 -24.23 -24.36
N THR A 438 -2.58 -25.21 -25.20
CA THR A 438 -2.23 -26.62 -24.99
C THR A 438 -0.72 -26.81 -24.95
N THR A 439 0.01 -26.12 -25.82
CA THR A 439 1.48 -26.15 -25.88
C THR A 439 2.12 -25.53 -24.64
N VAL A 440 1.65 -24.35 -24.21
CA VAL A 440 2.17 -23.64 -23.03
C VAL A 440 1.90 -24.45 -21.75
N LEU A 441 0.70 -25.01 -21.60
CA LEU A 441 0.32 -25.79 -20.42
C LEU A 441 0.96 -27.19 -20.40
N GLY A 442 1.28 -27.76 -21.57
CA GLY A 442 1.96 -29.04 -21.70
C GLY A 442 3.45 -29.02 -21.33
N LYS A 443 4.07 -27.83 -21.21
CA LYS A 443 5.46 -27.68 -20.75
C LYS A 443 5.54 -28.04 -19.26
N LYS A 444 6.00 -29.26 -18.95
CA LYS A 444 6.44 -29.63 -17.60
C LYS A 444 7.79 -28.96 -17.31
N TYR A 445 7.84 -28.08 -16.31
CA TYR A 445 9.08 -27.53 -15.75
C TYR A 445 9.72 -28.48 -14.75
#